data_AF-A0A4C1XMN3-F1
#
_entry.id   AF-A0A4C1XMN3-F1
#
_cell.length_a   1.000
_cell.length_b   1.000
_cell.length_c   1.000
_cell.angle_alpha   90.00
_cell.angle_beta   90.00
_cell.angle_gamma   90.00
#
_symmetry.space_group_name_H-M   'P 1'
#
loop_
_entity.id
_entity.type
_entity.pdbx_description
1 polymer ?
#
loop_
_entity_poly.entity_id
_entity_poly.type
_entity_poly.pdbx_seq_one_letter_code
_entity_poly.pdbx_strand_id
1 'polypeptide(L)'
;MPGTAIEIVKNDEVDADSEGGGVYDRLKRSCRSPLFLKRNIALDIAAKKRKELFLETWPSISQNILNSNKFADVPDVPKWLKKVYDYNLQGGKKNRGLTTVLAYEMLESPDKVTDEMLKLARVLGWCVELMQAFFVMLDDLMDSSEMRRGSPCWYRVPGVGLNVINDALLIQGVIYQVILKTYFEDKPYYKKIVDLFNEVTKNFEAPKHPRSV
;
A
#
# COMPACT_ATOMS: atom_id res chain seq x y z
N MET A 1 -58.80 7.30 19.34
CA MET A 1 -58.83 6.00 20.05
C MET A 1 -59.91 5.12 19.43
N PRO A 2 -59.78 3.79 19.39
CA PRO A 2 -58.60 2.92 19.53
C PRO A 2 -58.46 1.90 18.37
N GLY A 3 -57.35 1.14 18.33
CA GLY A 3 -57.17 0.02 17.41
C GLY A 3 -55.71 -0.39 17.12
N THR A 4 -55.00 -0.91 18.14
CA THR A 4 -53.79 -1.78 18.12
C THR A 4 -53.95 -2.93 17.08
N ALA A 5 -52.97 -3.60 16.46
CA ALA A 5 -51.55 -3.86 16.72
C ALA A 5 -50.85 -4.30 15.41
N ILE A 6 -49.55 -4.02 15.29
CA ILE A 6 -48.66 -4.53 14.24
C ILE A 6 -48.09 -5.86 14.74
N GLU A 7 -48.43 -6.98 14.09
CA GLU A 7 -47.75 -8.26 14.32
C GLU A 7 -46.38 -8.27 13.62
N ILE A 8 -45.37 -8.43 14.45
CA ILE A 8 -43.97 -8.66 14.09
C ILE A 8 -43.88 -10.08 13.51
N VAL A 9 -43.25 -10.18 12.34
CA VAL A 9 -42.85 -11.44 11.70
C VAL A 9 -42.10 -12.30 12.73
N LYS A 10 -42.73 -13.41 13.14
CA LYS A 10 -42.06 -14.50 13.84
C LYS A 10 -41.03 -15.07 12.86
N ASN A 11 -39.76 -14.95 13.19
CA ASN A 11 -38.72 -15.75 12.57
C ASN A 11 -38.88 -17.18 13.10
N ASP A 12 -39.15 -18.10 12.20
CA ASP A 12 -39.20 -19.53 12.47
C ASP A 12 -37.88 -19.99 13.10
N GLU A 13 -38.00 -20.62 14.26
CA GLU A 13 -36.96 -21.46 14.85
C GLU A 13 -36.68 -22.61 13.87
N VAL A 14 -35.48 -22.61 13.28
CA VAL A 14 -34.98 -23.77 12.55
C VAL A 14 -34.37 -24.72 13.57
N ASP A 15 -35.05 -25.85 13.76
CA ASP A 15 -34.58 -26.98 14.58
C ASP A 15 -33.18 -27.42 14.14
N ALA A 16 -32.26 -27.33 15.09
CA ALA A 16 -30.87 -27.75 14.93
C ALA A 16 -30.74 -29.21 15.37
N ASP A 17 -30.96 -30.15 14.44
CA ASP A 17 -30.57 -31.54 14.66
C ASP A 17 -29.05 -31.72 14.51
N SER A 18 -28.46 -32.15 15.63
CA SER A 18 -27.18 -32.85 15.85
C SER A 18 -26.50 -33.39 14.58
N GLU A 19 -25.34 -32.90 14.14
CA GLU A 19 -24.00 -33.31 14.64
C GLU A 19 -22.92 -32.20 14.47
N GLY A 20 -23.30 -31.02 13.96
CA GLY A 20 -22.37 -29.90 13.68
C GLY A 20 -22.17 -28.89 14.83
N GLY A 21 -23.06 -28.88 15.83
CA GLY A 21 -23.07 -27.88 16.91
C GLY A 21 -21.83 -27.93 17.80
N GLY A 22 -21.27 -29.12 18.04
CA GLY A 22 -20.09 -29.28 18.90
C GLY A 22 -18.81 -28.67 18.32
N VAL A 23 -18.65 -28.63 16.99
CA VAL A 23 -17.49 -28.02 16.35
C VAL A 23 -17.62 -26.50 16.35
N TYR A 24 -18.79 -25.99 15.96
CA TYR A 24 -19.07 -24.56 15.95
C TYR A 24 -19.01 -23.93 17.36
N ASP A 25 -19.55 -24.61 18.37
CA ASP A 25 -19.45 -24.16 19.76
C ASP A 25 -18.03 -24.27 20.32
N ARG A 26 -17.26 -25.31 19.94
CA ARG A 26 -15.83 -25.39 20.28
C ARG A 26 -15.03 -24.26 19.64
N LEU A 27 -15.32 -23.92 18.38
CA LEU A 27 -14.70 -22.79 17.69
C LEU A 27 -15.06 -21.46 18.37
N LYS A 28 -16.34 -21.24 18.71
CA LYS A 28 -16.79 -20.05 19.45
C LYS A 28 -16.12 -19.93 20.82
N ARG A 29 -15.99 -21.03 21.58
CA ARG A 29 -15.31 -21.04 22.88
C ARG A 29 -13.80 -20.82 22.74
N SER A 30 -13.18 -21.43 21.73
CA SER A 30 -11.75 -21.23 21.41
C SER A 30 -11.45 -19.77 21.05
N CYS A 31 -12.30 -19.15 20.22
CA CYS A 31 -12.20 -17.73 19.87
C CYS A 31 -12.43 -16.78 21.04
N ARG A 32 -13.14 -17.21 22.10
CA ARG A 32 -13.35 -16.45 23.34
C ARG A 32 -12.34 -16.78 24.43
N SER A 33 -11.41 -17.70 24.18
CA SER A 33 -10.40 -18.05 25.17
C SER A 33 -9.49 -16.84 25.46
N PRO A 34 -9.11 -16.60 26.72
CA PRO A 34 -8.23 -15.49 27.08
C PRO A 34 -6.90 -15.50 26.32
N LEU A 35 -6.36 -16.68 25.99
CA LEU A 35 -5.12 -16.82 25.23
C LEU A 35 -5.29 -16.40 23.77
N PHE A 36 -6.37 -16.83 23.11
CA PHE A 36 -6.67 -16.43 21.74
C PHE A 36 -6.91 -14.92 21.65
N LEU A 37 -7.66 -14.36 22.60
CA LEU A 37 -7.92 -12.93 22.67
C LEU A 37 -6.64 -12.12 22.90
N LYS A 38 -5.80 -12.52 23.87
CA LYS A 38 -4.48 -11.88 24.11
C LYS A 38 -3.59 -11.92 22.87
N ARG A 39 -3.53 -13.05 22.16
CA ARG A 39 -2.74 -13.17 20.92
C ARG A 39 -3.25 -12.23 19.82
N ASN A 40 -4.56 -12.17 19.61
CA ASN A 40 -5.13 -11.30 18.59
C ASN A 40 -4.95 -9.81 18.93
N ILE A 41 -5.08 -9.44 20.21
CA ILE A 41 -4.77 -8.09 20.66
C ILE A 41 -3.30 -7.75 20.39
N ALA A 42 -2.38 -8.66 20.72
CA ALA A 42 -0.96 -8.45 20.46
C ALA A 42 -0.65 -8.31 18.95
N LEU A 43 -1.31 -9.10 18.10
CA LEU A 43 -1.18 -9.00 16.64
C LEU A 43 -1.73 -7.67 16.11
N ASP A 44 -2.87 -7.21 16.60
CA ASP A 44 -3.45 -5.92 16.22
C ASP A 44 -2.56 -4.75 16.66
N ILE A 45 -2.02 -4.79 17.88
CA ILE A 45 -1.06 -3.79 18.38
C ILE A 45 0.19 -3.77 17.51
N ALA A 46 0.75 -4.94 17.18
CA ALA A 46 1.94 -5.04 16.32
C ALA A 46 1.65 -4.50 14.90
N ALA A 47 0.48 -4.82 14.33
CA ALA A 47 0.07 -4.32 13.03
C ALA A 47 -0.11 -2.79 13.01
N LYS A 48 -0.72 -2.22 14.05
CA LYS A 48 -0.86 -0.76 14.23
C LYS A 48 0.50 -0.08 14.34
N LYS A 49 1.37 -0.58 15.23
CA LYS A 49 2.73 -0.06 15.40
C LYS A 49 3.54 -0.11 14.10
N ARG A 50 3.46 -1.23 13.35
CA ARG A 50 4.10 -1.34 12.04
C ARG A 50 3.61 -0.27 11.07
N LYS A 51 2.30 -0.03 11.05
CA LYS A 51 1.70 1.00 10.20
C LYS A 51 2.15 2.40 10.59
N GLU A 52 2.17 2.72 11.88
CA GLU A 52 2.66 4.00 12.39
C GLU A 52 4.10 4.25 11.97
N LEU A 53 5.01 3.32 12.27
CA LEU A 53 6.43 3.42 11.90
C LEU A 53 6.64 3.51 10.37
N PHE A 54 5.82 2.78 9.59
CA PHE A 54 5.85 2.88 8.13
C PHE A 54 5.48 4.29 7.67
N LEU A 55 4.41 4.87 8.22
CA LEU A 55 3.98 6.24 7.89
C LEU A 55 4.98 7.30 8.35
N GLU A 56 5.57 7.14 9.53
CA GLU A 56 6.61 8.04 10.07
C GLU A 56 7.91 8.04 9.25
N THR A 57 8.15 6.99 8.46
CA THR A 57 9.32 6.93 7.58
C THR A 57 9.14 7.82 6.35
N TRP A 58 7.91 8.08 5.90
CA TRP A 58 7.64 8.83 4.67
C TRP A 58 8.17 10.26 4.65
N PRO A 59 7.97 11.10 5.69
CA PRO A 59 8.49 12.47 5.69
C PRO A 59 9.99 12.54 5.41
N SER A 60 10.78 11.64 6.00
CA SER A 60 12.23 11.59 5.77
C SER A 60 12.57 11.17 4.34
N ILE A 61 11.88 10.15 3.79
CA ILE A 61 12.07 9.73 2.40
C ILE A 61 11.71 10.86 1.45
N SER A 62 10.54 11.48 1.63
CA SER A 62 10.06 12.58 0.80
C SER A 62 11.03 13.75 0.83
N GLN A 63 11.52 14.16 2.01
CA GLN A 63 12.50 15.25 2.11
C GLN A 63 13.81 14.91 1.38
N ASN A 64 14.30 13.68 1.52
CA ASN A 64 15.51 13.26 0.79
C ASN A 64 15.33 13.30 -0.72
N ILE A 65 14.13 12.97 -1.22
CA ILE A 65 13.82 13.11 -2.65
C ILE A 65 13.79 14.58 -3.06
N LEU A 66 13.06 15.42 -2.33
CA LEU A 66 12.87 16.83 -2.67
C LEU A 66 14.18 17.65 -2.58
N ASN A 67 15.11 17.22 -1.73
CA ASN A 67 16.43 17.85 -1.57
C ASN A 67 17.52 17.23 -2.47
N SER A 68 17.15 16.29 -3.36
CA SER A 68 18.12 15.63 -4.23
C SER A 68 18.80 16.64 -5.17
N ASN A 69 20.11 16.54 -5.33
CA ASN A 69 20.88 17.34 -6.28
C ASN A 69 20.46 17.11 -7.73
N LYS A 70 19.72 16.03 -8.03
CA LYS A 70 19.11 15.77 -9.35
C LYS A 70 18.14 16.87 -9.79
N PHE A 71 17.64 17.68 -8.85
CA PHE A 71 16.74 18.78 -9.11
C PHE A 71 17.39 20.16 -8.98
N ALA A 72 18.72 20.25 -8.85
CA ALA A 72 19.43 21.50 -8.62
C ALA A 72 19.15 22.56 -9.71
N ASP A 73 19.05 22.13 -10.97
CA ASP A 73 18.81 23.02 -12.11
C ASP A 73 17.33 23.33 -12.34
N VAL A 74 16.42 22.69 -11.59
CA VAL A 74 14.96 22.76 -11.80
C VAL A 74 14.20 22.92 -10.47
N PRO A 75 14.32 24.08 -9.79
CA PRO A 75 13.84 24.29 -8.41
C PRO A 75 12.31 24.21 -8.24
N ASP A 76 11.54 24.25 -9.32
CA ASP A 76 10.08 24.08 -9.27
C ASP A 76 9.63 22.62 -9.33
N VAL A 77 10.48 21.70 -9.80
CA VAL A 77 10.18 20.26 -9.85
C VAL A 77 9.93 19.70 -8.45
N PRO A 78 10.75 19.96 -7.42
CA PRO A 78 10.46 19.49 -6.06
C PRO A 78 9.11 20.00 -5.52
N LYS A 79 8.76 21.28 -5.77
CA LYS A 79 7.48 21.84 -5.32
C LYS A 79 6.30 21.13 -5.98
N TRP A 80 6.39 20.85 -7.28
CA TRP A 80 5.37 20.11 -8.02
C TRP A 80 5.28 18.65 -7.57
N LEU A 81 6.43 17.98 -7.46
CA LEU A 81 6.54 16.59 -7.04
C LEU A 81 5.96 16.35 -5.64
N LYS A 82 6.12 17.32 -4.73
CA LYS A 82 5.45 17.30 -3.43
C LYS A 82 3.92 17.24 -3.58
N LYS A 83 3.33 18.04 -4.48
CA LYS A 83 1.88 17.99 -4.76
C LYS A 83 1.46 16.63 -5.31
N VAL A 84 2.25 16.08 -6.24
CA VAL A 84 2.00 14.75 -6.82
C VAL A 84 1.97 13.69 -5.71
N TYR A 85 2.93 13.71 -4.78
CA TYR A 85 2.97 12.79 -3.65
C TYR A 85 1.82 12.98 -2.67
N ASP A 86 1.62 14.21 -2.21
CA ASP A 86 0.58 14.54 -1.24
C ASP A 86 -0.81 14.11 -1.75
N TYR A 87 -1.03 14.16 -3.07
CA TYR A 87 -2.29 13.71 -3.68
C TYR A 87 -2.36 12.19 -3.85
N ASN A 88 -1.39 11.59 -4.57
CA ASN A 88 -1.50 10.21 -5.04
C ASN A 88 -1.13 9.17 -3.97
N LEU A 89 -0.33 9.58 -2.98
CA LEU A 89 0.06 8.73 -1.86
C LEU A 89 -0.84 8.93 -0.64
N GLN A 90 -1.80 9.85 -0.65
CA GLN A 90 -2.75 9.99 0.45
C GLN A 90 -3.73 8.82 0.51
N GLY A 91 -4.11 8.48 1.75
CA GLY A 91 -5.06 7.41 2.03
C GLY A 91 -4.55 6.04 1.60
N GLY A 92 -5.48 5.15 1.24
CA GLY A 92 -5.18 3.76 0.97
C GLY A 92 -4.76 2.97 2.22
N LYS A 93 -4.76 1.64 2.11
CA LYS A 93 -4.45 0.76 3.25
C LYS A 93 -2.95 0.59 3.49
N LYS A 94 -2.12 0.97 2.51
CA LYS A 94 -0.66 0.73 2.46
C LYS A 94 -0.26 -0.74 2.54
N ASN A 95 -1.17 -1.63 2.14
CA ASN A 95 -0.97 -3.07 2.28
C ASN A 95 0.26 -3.55 1.52
N ARG A 96 0.58 -2.99 0.34
CA ARG A 96 1.73 -3.47 -0.44
C ARG A 96 3.03 -3.13 0.26
N GLY A 97 3.19 -1.87 0.68
CA GLY A 97 4.35 -1.46 1.48
C GLY A 97 4.45 -2.17 2.82
N LEU A 98 3.34 -2.34 3.54
CA LEU A 98 3.31 -3.04 4.83
C LEU A 98 3.65 -4.53 4.70
N THR A 99 3.19 -5.18 3.62
CA THR A 99 3.55 -6.57 3.32
C THR A 99 5.04 -6.72 3.07
N THR A 100 5.71 -5.75 2.43
CA THR A 100 7.17 -5.77 2.26
C THR A 100 7.89 -5.81 3.62
N VAL A 101 7.47 -4.97 4.56
CA VAL A 101 8.04 -4.93 5.93
C VAL A 101 7.76 -6.23 6.68
N LEU A 102 6.50 -6.69 6.65
CA LEU A 102 6.08 -7.92 7.32
C LEU A 102 6.82 -9.14 6.75
N ALA A 103 7.00 -9.22 5.44
CA ALA A 103 7.72 -10.32 4.80
C ALA A 103 9.18 -10.37 5.27
N TYR A 104 9.85 -9.21 5.38
CA TYR A 104 11.21 -9.16 5.91
C TYR A 104 11.26 -9.68 7.36
N GLU A 105 10.37 -9.20 8.24
CA GLU A 105 10.28 -9.64 9.64
C GLU A 105 10.01 -11.14 9.78
N MET A 106 9.26 -11.73 8.86
CA MET A 106 8.87 -13.15 8.91
C MET A 106 9.91 -14.10 8.31
N LEU A 107 10.66 -13.64 7.29
CA LEU A 107 11.54 -14.49 6.50
C LEU A 107 13.01 -14.42 6.97
N GLU A 108 13.41 -13.33 7.63
CA GLU A 108 14.76 -13.17 8.12
C GLU A 108 14.94 -13.81 9.50
N SER A 109 16.18 -14.21 9.81
CA SER A 109 16.51 -14.71 11.15
C SER A 109 16.30 -13.61 12.21
N PRO A 110 15.68 -13.90 13.38
CA PRO A 110 15.35 -12.89 14.38
C PRO A 110 16.53 -12.02 14.86
N ASP A 111 17.75 -12.58 14.88
CA ASP A 111 18.99 -11.88 15.24
C ASP A 111 19.42 -10.81 14.23
N LYS A 112 18.94 -10.90 12.99
CA LYS A 112 19.26 -9.96 11.91
C LYS A 112 18.17 -8.91 11.69
N VAL A 113 17.02 -9.04 12.34
CA VAL A 113 15.93 -8.04 12.30
C VAL A 113 16.30 -6.85 13.19
N THR A 114 17.17 -5.99 12.66
CA THR A 114 17.62 -4.77 13.35
C THR A 114 16.78 -3.55 12.95
N ASP A 115 16.83 -2.49 13.76
CA ASP A 115 16.15 -1.23 13.43
C ASP A 115 16.60 -0.63 12.10
N GLU A 116 17.87 -0.78 11.75
CA GLU A 116 18.43 -0.35 10.46
C GLU A 116 17.80 -1.12 9.31
N MET A 117 17.75 -2.45 9.41
CA MET A 117 17.17 -3.27 8.35
C MET A 117 15.66 -3.08 8.24
N LEU A 118 14.96 -2.89 9.36
CA LEU A 118 13.55 -2.53 9.35
C LEU A 118 13.31 -1.17 8.70
N LYS A 119 14.19 -0.19 8.92
CA LYS A 119 14.14 1.09 8.21
C LYS A 119 14.30 0.90 6.70
N LEU A 120 15.29 0.11 6.26
CA LEU A 120 15.46 -0.22 4.84
C LEU A 120 14.25 -0.95 4.26
N ALA A 121 13.66 -1.90 4.99
CA ALA A 121 12.44 -2.59 4.57
C ALA A 121 11.25 -1.61 4.40
N ARG A 122 11.11 -0.62 5.29
CA ARG A 122 10.11 0.46 5.15
C ARG A 122 10.39 1.33 3.93
N VAL A 123 11.64 1.71 3.70
CA VAL A 123 12.04 2.45 2.48
C VAL A 123 11.65 1.67 1.22
N LEU A 124 11.96 0.37 1.17
CA LEU A 124 11.60 -0.47 0.04
C LEU A 124 10.08 -0.60 -0.11
N GLY A 125 9.35 -0.73 1.00
CA GLY A 125 7.88 -0.71 0.99
C GLY A 125 7.29 0.60 0.45
N TRP A 126 7.93 1.75 0.70
CA TRP A 126 7.55 3.01 0.08
C TRP A 126 7.87 3.08 -1.41
N CYS A 127 8.97 2.48 -1.87
CA CYS A 127 9.20 2.29 -3.31
C CYS A 127 8.06 1.50 -3.97
N VAL A 128 7.53 0.48 -3.29
CA VAL A 128 6.37 -0.30 -3.79
C VAL A 128 5.09 0.55 -3.82
N GLU A 129 4.82 1.37 -2.81
CA GLU A 129 3.65 2.28 -2.82
C GLU A 129 3.78 3.38 -3.89
N LEU A 130 4.98 3.89 -4.14
CA LEU A 130 5.27 4.82 -5.24
C LEU A 130 5.06 4.15 -6.61
N MET A 131 5.57 2.94 -6.79
CA MET A 131 5.36 2.16 -8.01
C MET A 131 3.86 1.88 -8.24
N GLN A 132 3.11 1.58 -7.18
CA GLN A 132 1.66 1.45 -7.27
C GLN A 132 0.98 2.77 -7.70
N ALA A 133 1.43 3.91 -7.20
CA ALA A 133 0.89 5.22 -7.60
C ALA A 133 1.19 5.51 -9.08
N PHE A 134 2.41 5.23 -9.53
CA PHE A 134 2.80 5.30 -10.95
C PHE A 134 1.83 4.52 -11.85
N PHE A 135 1.64 3.22 -11.59
CA PHE A 135 0.75 2.39 -12.39
C PHE A 135 -0.69 2.88 -12.38
N VAL A 136 -1.19 3.26 -11.22
CA VAL A 136 -2.58 3.71 -11.04
C VAL A 136 -2.87 5.02 -11.75
N MET A 137 -1.93 5.96 -11.76
CA MET A 137 -2.12 7.22 -12.47
C MET A 137 -2.26 7.00 -13.99
N LEU A 138 -1.49 6.06 -14.55
CA LEU A 138 -1.60 5.70 -15.96
C LEU A 138 -2.86 4.88 -16.24
N ASP A 139 -3.20 3.93 -15.37
CA ASP A 139 -4.43 3.12 -15.42
C ASP A 139 -5.67 4.03 -15.44
N ASP A 140 -5.75 4.99 -14.53
CA ASP A 140 -6.85 5.96 -14.47
C ASP A 140 -6.99 6.76 -15.76
N LEU A 141 -5.87 7.15 -16.38
CA LEU A 141 -5.88 7.86 -17.67
C LEU A 141 -6.37 6.94 -18.80
N MET A 142 -5.82 5.73 -18.90
CA MET A 142 -6.15 4.76 -19.98
C MET A 142 -7.61 4.34 -19.91
N ASP A 143 -8.13 4.10 -18.71
CA ASP A 143 -9.52 3.68 -18.48
C ASP A 143 -10.50 4.87 -18.43
N SER A 144 -10.00 6.10 -18.59
CA SER A 144 -10.79 7.32 -18.46
C SER A 144 -11.54 7.43 -17.13
N SER A 145 -10.97 6.90 -16.05
CA SER A 145 -11.56 6.86 -14.72
C SER A 145 -11.82 8.26 -14.14
N GLU A 146 -12.96 8.44 -13.49
CA GLU A 146 -13.32 9.75 -12.91
C GLU A 146 -12.78 9.92 -11.50
N MET A 147 -12.89 8.88 -10.67
CA MET A 147 -12.68 8.96 -9.22
C MET A 147 -11.79 7.83 -8.72
N ARG A 148 -10.92 8.15 -7.76
CA ARG A 148 -10.10 7.21 -7.02
C ARG A 148 -9.99 7.60 -5.55
N ARG A 149 -10.23 6.61 -4.67
CA ARG A 149 -10.19 6.79 -3.20
C ARG A 149 -11.07 7.95 -2.69
N GLY A 150 -12.18 8.22 -3.38
CA GLY A 150 -13.11 9.31 -3.03
C GLY A 150 -12.73 10.69 -3.56
N SER A 151 -11.63 10.81 -4.32
CA SER A 151 -11.19 12.06 -4.96
C SER A 151 -11.14 11.90 -6.48
N PRO A 152 -11.17 12.99 -7.27
CA PRO A 152 -10.92 12.90 -8.71
C PRO A 152 -9.60 12.20 -9.04
N CYS A 153 -9.53 11.46 -10.14
CA CYS A 153 -8.26 10.91 -10.62
C CYS A 153 -7.27 12.05 -10.93
N TRP A 154 -5.96 11.84 -10.72
CA TRP A 154 -4.97 12.92 -10.79
C TRP A 154 -5.01 13.71 -12.11
N TYR A 155 -5.20 13.01 -13.24
CA TYR A 155 -5.30 13.64 -14.57
C TYR A 155 -6.54 14.54 -14.75
N ARG A 156 -7.56 14.39 -13.89
CA ARG A 156 -8.77 15.23 -13.85
C ARG A 156 -8.61 16.47 -12.97
N VAL A 157 -7.54 16.56 -12.18
CA VAL A 157 -7.28 17.76 -11.36
C VAL A 157 -6.97 18.95 -12.28
N PRO A 158 -7.59 20.13 -12.07
CA PRO A 158 -7.34 21.31 -12.89
C PRO A 158 -5.84 21.64 -13.01
N GLY A 159 -5.35 21.78 -14.23
CA GLY A 159 -3.94 22.05 -14.53
C GLY A 159 -3.04 20.81 -14.70
N VAL A 160 -3.54 19.59 -14.45
CA VAL A 160 -2.79 18.36 -14.67
C VAL A 160 -3.02 17.84 -16.09
N GLY A 161 -4.22 17.33 -16.41
CA GLY A 161 -4.52 16.78 -17.73
C GLY A 161 -3.51 15.69 -18.15
N LEU A 162 -3.01 15.77 -19.38
CA LEU A 162 -2.02 14.81 -19.91
C LEU A 162 -0.65 14.89 -19.23
N ASN A 163 -0.36 15.92 -18.42
CA ASN A 163 0.88 15.99 -17.65
C ASN A 163 1.01 14.84 -16.63
N VAL A 164 -0.09 14.15 -16.32
CA VAL A 164 -0.07 12.91 -15.53
C VAL A 164 0.93 11.88 -16.06
N ILE A 165 1.16 11.83 -17.38
CA ILE A 165 2.12 10.91 -18.00
C ILE A 165 3.53 11.24 -17.50
N ASN A 166 3.90 12.53 -17.54
CA ASN A 166 5.19 12.99 -17.04
C ASN A 166 5.29 12.83 -15.52
N ASP A 167 4.23 13.13 -14.78
CA ASP A 167 4.21 12.96 -13.32
C ASP A 167 4.41 11.50 -12.92
N ALA A 168 3.80 10.56 -13.65
CA ALA A 168 3.98 9.13 -13.45
C ALA A 168 5.42 8.71 -13.74
N LEU A 169 6.00 9.12 -14.87
CA LEU A 169 7.40 8.84 -15.20
C LEU A 169 8.37 9.48 -14.19
N LEU A 170 8.04 10.64 -13.65
CA LEU A 170 8.82 11.28 -12.60
C LEU A 170 8.82 10.44 -11.31
N ILE A 171 7.66 9.89 -10.90
CA ILE A 171 7.59 8.93 -9.79
C ILE A 171 8.46 7.70 -10.06
N GLN A 172 8.42 7.15 -11.27
CA GLN A 172 9.27 6.01 -11.61
C GLN A 172 10.76 6.39 -11.52
N GLY A 173 11.14 7.53 -12.09
CA GLY A 173 12.51 8.04 -12.07
C GLY A 173 13.08 8.23 -10.67
N VAL A 174 12.31 8.81 -9.74
CA VAL A 174 12.79 9.02 -8.35
C VAL A 174 13.02 7.71 -7.59
N ILE A 175 12.24 6.66 -7.88
CA ILE A 175 12.46 5.34 -7.26
C ILE A 175 13.88 4.89 -7.61
N TYR A 176 14.25 4.85 -8.89
CA TYR A 176 15.55 4.34 -9.33
C TYR A 176 16.70 5.32 -9.06
N GLN A 177 16.53 6.58 -9.42
CA GLN A 177 17.63 7.56 -9.48
C GLN A 177 17.91 8.25 -8.15
N VAL A 178 16.94 8.21 -7.22
CA VAL A 178 17.08 8.86 -5.91
C VAL A 178 16.99 7.81 -4.80
N ILE A 179 15.84 7.17 -4.60
CA ILE A 179 15.63 6.32 -3.43
C ILE A 179 16.53 5.09 -3.47
N LEU A 180 16.50 4.29 -4.55
CA LEU A 180 17.29 3.07 -4.62
C LEU A 180 18.79 3.38 -4.56
N LYS A 181 19.24 4.45 -5.20
CA LYS A 181 20.62 4.92 -5.13
C LYS A 181 21.02 5.35 -3.72
N THR A 182 20.22 6.17 -3.05
CA THR A 182 20.56 6.70 -1.72
C THR A 182 20.59 5.61 -0.64
N TYR A 183 19.68 4.64 -0.67
CA TYR A 183 19.51 3.69 0.43
C TYR A 183 20.10 2.31 0.18
N PHE A 184 20.35 1.95 -1.08
CA PHE A 184 20.70 0.58 -1.43
C PHE A 184 21.95 0.45 -2.31
N GLU A 185 22.54 1.51 -2.86
CA GLU A 185 23.65 1.41 -3.82
C GLU A 185 24.86 0.64 -3.29
N ASP A 186 25.18 0.78 -2.00
CA ASP A 186 26.27 0.10 -1.32
C ASP A 186 25.93 -1.34 -0.90
N LYS A 187 24.66 -1.75 -1.03
CA LYS A 187 24.20 -3.06 -0.57
C LYS A 187 24.44 -4.14 -1.63
N PRO A 188 24.85 -5.35 -1.24
CA PRO A 188 25.17 -6.43 -2.18
C PRO A 188 23.96 -6.89 -3.03
N TYR A 189 22.74 -6.59 -2.59
CA TYR A 189 21.49 -6.93 -3.27
C TYR A 189 20.88 -5.78 -4.08
N TYR A 190 21.55 -4.63 -4.19
CA TYR A 190 21.10 -3.46 -4.97
C TYR A 190 20.61 -3.84 -6.37
N LYS A 191 21.46 -4.55 -7.12
CA LYS A 191 21.16 -4.96 -8.50
C LYS A 191 19.90 -5.82 -8.57
N LYS A 192 19.74 -6.77 -7.63
CA LYS A 192 18.55 -7.63 -7.58
C LYS A 192 17.27 -6.82 -7.32
N ILE A 193 17.34 -5.78 -6.49
CA ILE A 193 16.19 -4.89 -6.26
C ILE A 193 15.85 -4.14 -7.55
N VAL A 194 16.84 -3.55 -8.22
CA VAL A 194 16.62 -2.81 -9.47
C VAL A 194 16.05 -3.73 -10.55
N ASP A 195 16.62 -4.91 -10.73
CA ASP A 195 16.15 -5.89 -11.71
C ASP A 195 14.70 -6.33 -11.43
N LEU A 196 14.35 -6.58 -10.15
CA LEU A 196 12.99 -6.93 -9.75
C LEU A 196 11.98 -5.81 -10.05
N PHE A 197 12.33 -4.56 -9.75
CA PHE A 197 11.45 -3.41 -10.04
C PHE A 197 11.25 -3.23 -11.56
N ASN A 198 12.29 -3.46 -12.36
CA ASN A 198 12.20 -3.45 -13.82
C ASN A 198 11.33 -4.60 -14.35
N GLU A 199 11.46 -5.80 -13.80
CA GLU A 199 10.64 -6.96 -14.17
C GLU A 199 9.15 -6.70 -13.90
N VAL A 200 8.82 -6.17 -12.72
CA VAL A 200 7.44 -5.80 -12.36
C VAL A 200 6.89 -4.74 -13.33
N THR A 201 7.69 -3.76 -13.70
CA THR A 201 7.32 -2.73 -14.69
C THR A 201 7.02 -3.36 -16.05
N LYS A 202 7.92 -4.21 -16.55
CA LYS A 202 7.73 -4.93 -17.82
C LYS A 202 6.45 -5.78 -17.81
N ASN A 203 6.15 -6.45 -16.71
CA ASN A 203 4.94 -7.29 -16.59
C ASN A 203 3.65 -6.48 -16.60
N PHE A 204 3.68 -5.24 -16.09
CA PHE A 204 2.54 -4.32 -16.16
C PHE A 204 2.30 -3.81 -17.58
N GLU A 205 3.38 -3.47 -18.29
CA GLU A 205 3.34 -2.94 -19.67
C GLU A 205 3.04 -4.01 -20.73
N ALA A 206 3.17 -5.29 -20.38
CA ALA A 206 2.86 -6.39 -21.28
C ALA A 206 1.38 -6.32 -21.72
N PRO A 207 1.09 -6.35 -23.04
CA PRO A 207 -0.27 -6.32 -23.53
C PRO A 207 -1.07 -7.47 -22.93
N LYS A 208 -2.11 -7.15 -22.15
CA LYS A 208 -3.02 -8.17 -21.57
C LYS A 208 -3.92 -8.80 -22.64
N HIS A 209 -4.06 -8.13 -23.78
CA HIS A 209 -4.78 -8.61 -24.96
C HIS A 209 -3.95 -8.35 -26.23
N PRO A 210 -4.01 -9.24 -27.24
CA PRO A 210 -3.39 -8.98 -28.53
C PRO A 210 -4.00 -7.69 -29.10
N ARG A 211 -3.15 -6.73 -29.46
CA ARG A 211 -3.61 -5.55 -30.20
C ARG A 211 -4.10 -6.07 -31.54
N SER A 212 -5.40 -5.92 -31.81
CA SER A 212 -5.92 -6.08 -33.17
C SER A 212 -5.25 -5.01 -34.01
N VAL A 213 -4.30 -5.44 -34.85
CA VAL A 213 -3.67 -4.61 -35.87
C VAL A 213 -4.66 -4.36 -37.00
#